data_AF-A0A2U1ADG9-F1
#
_entry.id   AF-A0A2U1ADG9-F1
#
_cell.length_a   1.000
_cell.length_b   1.000
_cell.length_c   1.000
_cell.angle_alpha   90.00
_cell.angle_beta   90.00
_cell.angle_gamma   90.00
#
_symmetry.space_group_name_H-M   'P 1'
#
loop_
_entity.id
_entity.type
_entity.pdbx_description
1 polymer ?
#
loop_
_entity_poly.entity_id
_entity_poly.type
_entity_poly.pdbx_seq_one_letter_code
_entity_poly.pdbx_strand_id
1 'polypeptide(L)' 'MARKHPDYPDKPPIWAEARALEASIRVIRRAQGKKNPEDFPAGSPECTAAMDEFVRDVCRALEIDINTLGKDSGDV' A
#
# COMPACT_ATOMS: atom_id res chain seq x y z
N MET A 1 -20.79 9.77 -31.71
CA MET A 1 -19.94 8.56 -31.73
C MET A 1 -19.46 8.31 -30.31
N ALA A 2 -20.07 7.38 -29.57
CA ALA A 2 -19.63 7.04 -28.22
C ALA A 2 -18.27 6.34 -28.31
N ARG A 3 -17.26 6.87 -27.63
CA ARG A 3 -15.97 6.18 -27.47
C ARG A 3 -16.25 4.92 -26.66
N LYS A 4 -16.23 3.75 -27.31
CA LYS A 4 -16.27 2.46 -26.61
C LYS A 4 -15.08 2.45 -25.66
N HIS A 5 -15.37 2.35 -24.36
CA HIS A 5 -14.36 2.11 -23.35
C HIS A 5 -13.63 0.80 -23.71
N PRO A 6 -12.29 0.74 -23.70
CA PRO A 6 -11.59 -0.51 -23.95
C PRO A 6 -12.09 -1.55 -22.94
N ASP A 7 -12.37 -2.74 -23.44
CA ASP A 7 -12.68 -3.92 -22.64
C ASP A 7 -11.37 -4.30 -21.92
N TYR A 8 -11.17 -3.76 -20.72
CA TYR A 8 -10.02 -4.11 -19.90
C TYR A 8 -10.27 -5.51 -19.35
N PRO A 9 -9.29 -6.44 -19.45
CA PRO A 9 -9.44 -7.74 -18.81
C PRO A 9 -9.71 -7.53 -17.32
N ASP A 10 -10.61 -8.36 -16.77
CA ASP A 10 -11.07 -8.35 -15.39
C ASP A 10 -9.89 -8.31 -14.40
N LYS A 11 -9.43 -7.10 -14.06
CA LYS A 11 -8.28 -6.77 -13.20
C LYS A 11 -6.93 -7.26 -13.77
N PRO A 12 -6.04 -6.34 -14.19
CA PRO A 12 -4.68 -6.71 -14.60
C PRO A 12 -3.97 -7.52 -13.51
N PRO A 13 -3.16 -8.56 -13.84
CA PRO A 13 -2.51 -9.44 -12.87
C PRO A 13 -1.76 -8.70 -11.74
N ILE A 14 -1.14 -7.56 -12.07
CA ILE A 14 -0.42 -6.72 -11.11
C ILE A 14 -1.29 -6.22 -9.94
N TRP A 15 -2.59 -5.99 -10.16
CA TRP A 15 -3.49 -5.59 -9.08
C TRP A 15 -3.83 -6.74 -8.15
N ALA A 16 -3.90 -7.97 -8.68
CA ALA A 16 -4.09 -9.16 -7.85
C ALA A 16 -2.84 -9.41 -7.00
N GLU A 17 -1.64 -9.26 -7.57
CA GLU A 17 -0.37 -9.35 -6.86
C GLU A 17 -0.27 -8.29 -5.76
N ALA A 18 -0.60 -7.03 -6.06
CA ALA A 18 -0.60 -5.95 -5.07
C ALA A 18 -1.56 -6.23 -3.91
N ARG A 19 -2.75 -6.76 -4.18
CA ARG A 19 -3.72 -7.16 -3.15
C ARG A 19 -3.24 -8.34 -2.30
N ALA A 20 -2.57 -9.31 -2.92
CA ALA A 20 -1.98 -10.44 -2.21
C ALA A 20 -0.85 -9.98 -1.27
N LEU A 21 0.00 -9.05 -1.72
CA LEU A 21 1.03 -8.43 -0.89
C LEU A 21 0.40 -7.65 0.27
N GLU A 22 -0.59 -6.80 0.00
CA GLU A 22 -1.33 -6.04 1.01
C GLU A 22 -1.90 -6.98 2.10
N ALA A 23 -2.61 -8.03 1.68
CA ALA A 23 -3.20 -9.01 2.59
C ALA A 23 -2.14 -9.74 3.43
N SER A 24 -1.03 -10.12 2.81
CA SER A 24 0.08 -10.80 3.50
C SER A 24 0.68 -9.94 4.61
N ILE A 25 0.95 -8.67 4.32
CA ILE A 25 1.50 -7.72 5.31
C ILE A 25 0.52 -7.53 6.47
N ARG A 26 -0.78 -7.37 6.19
CA ARG A 26 -1.82 -7.23 7.24
C ARG A 26 -1.88 -8.44 8.17
N VAL A 27 -1.73 -9.65 7.62
CA VAL A 27 -1.70 -10.89 8.42
C VAL A 27 -0.44 -10.94 9.28
N ILE A 28 0.73 -10.62 8.72
CA ILE A 28 2.00 -10.60 9.46
C ILE A 28 1.95 -9.58 10.59
N ARG A 29 1.44 -8.37 10.35
CA ARG A 29 1.28 -7.33 11.38
C ARG A 29 0.43 -7.83 12.55
N ARG A 30 -0.73 -8.44 12.25
CA ARG A 30 -1.59 -9.03 13.27
C ARG A 30 -0.89 -10.14 14.06
N ALA A 31 -0.12 -11.01 13.39
CA ALA A 31 0.66 -12.05 14.06
C ALA A 31 1.75 -11.49 14.98
N GLN A 32 2.28 -10.29 14.67
CA GLN A 32 3.21 -9.54 15.53
C GLN A 32 2.51 -8.76 16.66
N GLY A 33 1.18 -8.83 16.77
CA GLY A 33 0.39 -8.04 17.72
C GLY A 33 0.23 -6.57 17.35
N LYS A 34 0.65 -6.17 16.14
CA LYS A 34 0.46 -4.81 15.62
C LYS A 34 -0.95 -4.64 15.07
N LYS A 35 -1.46 -3.41 15.16
CA LYS A 35 -2.73 -3.00 14.55
C LYS A 35 -2.53 -2.57 13.10
N ASN A 36 -3.54 -2.80 12.28
CA ASN A 36 -3.61 -2.30 10.92
C ASN A 36 -4.40 -0.98 10.86
N PRO A 37 -4.26 -0.17 9.81
CA PRO A 37 -4.93 1.14 9.72
C PRO A 37 -6.46 1.10 9.88
N GLU A 38 -7.11 0.03 9.41
CA GLU A 38 -8.57 -0.21 9.51
C GLU A 38 -9.05 -0.54 10.92
N ASP A 39 -8.13 -0.85 11.83
CA ASP A 39 -8.47 -1.09 13.23
C ASP A 39 -8.70 0.23 14.01
N PHE A 40 -8.50 1.38 13.36
CA PHE A 40 -8.66 2.73 13.93
C PHE A 40 -9.72 3.54 13.16
N PRO A 41 -10.34 4.56 13.80
CA PRO A 41 -11.24 5.47 13.10
C PRO A 41 -10.52 6.19 11.96
N ALA A 42 -11.17 6.23 10.78
CA ALA A 42 -10.61 6.91 9.62
C ALA A 42 -10.32 8.39 9.93
N GLY A 43 -9.10 8.83 9.62
CA GLY A 43 -8.64 10.20 9.86
C GLY A 43 -8.16 10.49 11.28
N SER A 44 -8.17 9.50 12.19
CA SER A 44 -7.57 9.68 13.51
C SER A 44 -6.04 9.72 13.43
N PRO A 45 -5.35 10.37 14.38
CA PRO A 45 -3.88 10.35 14.45
C PRO A 45 -3.30 8.93 14.52
N GLU A 46 -3.98 8.02 15.21
CA GLU A 46 -3.58 6.62 15.34
C GLU A 46 -3.72 5.87 14.01
N CYS A 47 -4.77 6.16 13.22
CA CYS A 47 -4.93 5.60 11.88
C CYS A 47 -3.79 6.05 10.96
N THR A 48 -3.42 7.34 11.00
CA THR A 48 -2.29 7.88 10.24
C THR A 48 -0.98 7.24 10.66
N ALA A 49 -0.70 7.12 11.96
CA ALA A 49 0.50 6.46 12.46
C ALA A 49 0.57 4.98 12.02
N ALA A 50 -0.55 4.27 12.09
CA ALA A 50 -0.63 2.88 11.60
C ALA A 50 -0.43 2.78 10.09
N MET A 51 -0.86 3.78 9.32
CA MET A 51 -0.62 3.86 7.86
C MET A 51 0.87 4.05 7.56
N ASP A 52 1.54 4.95 8.28
CA ASP A 52 2.98 5.19 8.11
C ASP A 52 3.81 3.94 8.42
N GLU A 53 3.46 3.21 9.49
CA GLU A 53 4.09 1.94 9.80
C GLU A 53 3.79 0.87 8.74
N PHE A 54 2.55 0.82 8.24
CA PHE A 54 2.18 -0.12 7.18
C PHE A 54 2.98 0.13 5.90
N VAL A 55 3.16 1.40 5.49
CA VAL A 55 4.00 1.75 4.34
C VAL A 55 5.45 1.33 4.56
N ARG A 56 6.00 1.50 5.77
CA ARG A 56 7.35 1.01 6.10
C ARG A 56 7.46 -0.51 5.98
N ASP A 57 6.44 -1.26 6.37
CA ASP A 57 6.40 -2.71 6.19
C ASP A 57 6.37 -3.10 4.70
N VAL A 58 5.62 -2.37 3.87
CA VAL A 58 5.61 -2.54 2.40
C VAL A 58 7.00 -2.28 1.82
N CYS A 59 7.62 -1.15 2.15
CA CYS A 59 8.97 -0.82 1.70
C CYS A 59 9.97 -1.91 2.11
N ARG A 60 9.90 -2.40 3.35
CA ARG A 60 10.74 -3.49 3.83
C ARG A 60 10.52 -4.78 3.04
N ALA A 61 9.28 -5.14 2.73
CA ALA A 61 8.96 -6.35 1.96
C ALA A 61 9.46 -6.28 0.51
N LEU A 62 9.49 -5.07 -0.06
CA LEU A 62 9.97 -4.81 -1.42
C LEU A 62 11.46 -4.42 -1.49
N GLU A 63 12.16 -4.43 -0.35
CA GLU A 63 13.55 -3.98 -0.23
C GLU A 63 13.79 -2.54 -0.75
N ILE A 64 12.77 -1.69 -0.63
CA ILE A 64 12.80 -0.28 -1.01
C ILE A 64 13.32 0.55 0.17
N ASP A 65 14.32 1.39 -0.07
CA ASP A 65 14.72 2.40 0.91
C ASP A 65 13.72 3.55 0.93
N ILE A 66 12.96 3.65 2.02
CA ILE A 66 11.95 4.71 2.18
C ILE A 66 12.59 6.12 2.21
N ASN A 67 13.87 6.23 2.55
CA ASN A 67 14.58 7.51 2.61
C ASN A 67 15.04 8.01 1.22
N THR A 68 14.97 7.15 0.19
CA THR A 68 15.29 7.54 -1.19
C THR A 68 14.05 7.89 -2.01
N LEU A 69 12.86 7.45 -1.58
CA LEU A 69 11.59 7.67 -2.28
C LEU A 69 11.18 9.15 -2.42
N GLY A 70 11.76 10.04 -1.63
CA GLY A 70 11.52 11.49 -1.67
C GLY A 70 12.64 12.32 -2.30
N LYS A 71 13.69 11.69 -2.86
CA LYS A 71 14.87 12.39 -3.41
C LYS A 71 14.85 12.59 -4.93
N ASP A 72 13.84 12.05 -5.61
CA ASP A 72 13.71 12.15 -7.08
C ASP A 72 12.77 13.26 -7.57
N SER A 73 12.36 14.21 -6.70
CA SER A 73 11.88 15.51 -7.18
C SER A 73 13.08 16.37 -7.56
N GLY A 74 13.79 15.94 -8.60
CA GLY A 74 14.80 16.74 -9.28
C GLY A 74 14.12 17.93 -9.96
N ASP A 75 14.56 19.13 -9.60
CA ASP A 75 14.32 20.35 -10.36
C ASP A 75 14.61 20.11 -11.86
N VAL A 76 13.61 20.35 -12.70
CA VAL A 76 13.74 20.63 -14.14
C VAL A 76 12.95 21.89 -14.44
#